data_AF-A0A925CCM4-F1
#
_entry.id   AF-A0A925CCM4-F1
#
_cell.length_a   1.000
_cell.length_b   1.000
_cell.length_c   1.000
_cell.angle_alpha   90.00
_cell.angle_beta   90.00
_cell.angle_gamma   90.00
#
_symmetry.space_group_name_H-M   'P 1'
#
loop_
_entity.id
_entity.type
_entity.pdbx_description
1 polymer ?
#
loop_
_entity_poly.entity_id
_entity_poly.type
_entity_poly.pdbx_seq_one_letter_code
_entity_poly.pdbx_strand_id
1 'polypeptide(L)'
;MQGGTVAGGQSERSVSDRVRAVDRAWADAESGRADKEVTRESFKGMVWDLGEPTNVRCRVIEKLMSDLTAEGAVDTANLVRLRLPTETDWTMIETMCRGAADRGWQSVTPGLVRSYARPVPAPSDAERPERRAIECLHPGKDVEQVVFEVFAAPADGEAGERVRQDAWELLGRLDTDGSARASLLAADSDASEDPLLADLQAFASAFGMVPITSMELQWARALRTPEHAEWWSECAQRIAALGGEQREGLSMRHIEAVRLADEATLSRGRDDLLNEVERRVRARKRHNRSEGAADYTKPETLHAWGQDLVWGDLCVMLVLDDAVRQPAVLAELHRQVAQDRQDTSTEHGGVLRAAKSSGSAGDRFEAVGFSPRPVQRLGDTRFVAPEEMIRASDTALAHYHFHAQRAQNVDYAGPGPGDIEFAARSGRGCVVFTSIDDRTLNVDYYIRGGAVIDLRDVR
;
A
#
# COMPACT_ATOMS: atom_id res chain seq x y z
N MET A 1 -26.67 -2.72 51.84
CA MET A 1 -25.24 -2.99 51.58
C MET A 1 -24.80 -2.08 50.46
N GLN A 2 -23.98 -1.09 50.80
CA GLN A 2 -23.34 -0.15 49.87
C GLN A 2 -22.17 -0.87 49.19
N GLY A 3 -22.18 -0.93 47.86
CA GLY A 3 -21.04 -1.39 47.04
C GLY A 3 -20.21 -0.18 46.63
N GLY A 4 -19.02 -0.06 47.23
CA GLY A 4 -18.14 1.10 47.10
C GLY A 4 -17.46 1.20 45.73
N THR A 5 -17.47 2.42 45.20
CA THR A 5 -16.65 2.89 44.10
C THR A 5 -15.44 3.62 44.69
N VAL A 6 -14.33 2.93 44.96
CA VAL A 6 -13.07 3.59 45.38
C VAL A 6 -11.87 2.81 44.82
N ALA A 7 -11.45 3.12 43.60
CA ALA A 7 -10.17 2.66 43.05
C ALA A 7 -9.56 3.59 41.97
N GLY A 8 -9.99 4.86 41.87
CA GLY A 8 -9.43 5.83 40.90
C GLY A 8 -8.39 6.80 41.45
N GLY A 9 -8.44 7.14 42.75
CA GLY A 9 -7.74 8.32 43.28
C GLY A 9 -6.27 8.16 43.69
N GLN A 10 -5.75 6.92 43.85
CA GLN A 10 -4.34 6.71 44.24
C GLN A 10 -3.37 6.74 43.05
N SER A 11 -3.81 6.32 41.87
CA SER A 11 -3.01 6.35 40.63
C SER A 11 -2.78 7.79 40.16
N GLU A 12 -3.83 8.62 40.11
CA GLU A 12 -3.74 10.01 39.63
C GLU A 12 -2.88 10.92 40.54
N ARG A 13 -2.94 10.73 41.87
CA ARG A 13 -2.10 11.47 42.81
C ARG A 13 -0.62 11.16 42.61
N SER A 14 -0.27 9.88 42.40
CA SER A 14 1.09 9.45 42.09
C SER A 14 1.60 10.10 40.81
N VAL A 15 0.78 10.15 39.76
CA VAL A 15 1.15 10.78 38.49
C VAL A 15 1.37 12.29 38.64
N SER A 16 0.49 13.00 39.36
CA SER A 16 0.65 14.44 39.65
C SER A 16 1.92 14.74 40.45
N ASP A 17 2.27 13.89 41.42
CA ASP A 17 3.52 14.01 42.18
C ASP A 17 4.75 13.84 41.27
N ARG A 18 4.70 12.91 40.30
CA ARG A 18 5.78 12.68 39.33
C ARG A 18 5.95 13.84 38.35
N VAL A 19 4.86 14.40 37.83
CA VAL A 19 4.90 15.62 36.99
C VAL A 19 5.57 16.76 37.75
N ARG A 20 5.22 16.96 39.03
CA ARG A 20 5.88 17.97 39.89
C ARG A 20 7.34 17.65 40.18
N ALA A 21 7.72 16.37 40.24
CA ALA A 21 9.11 15.96 40.41
C ALA A 21 9.96 16.30 39.17
N VAL A 22 9.42 16.10 37.96
CA VAL A 22 10.04 16.55 36.71
C VAL A 22 10.29 18.06 36.72
N ASP A 23 9.29 18.85 37.13
CA ASP A 23 9.44 20.30 37.23
C ASP A 23 10.54 20.75 38.19
N ARG A 24 10.61 20.12 39.37
CA ARG A 24 11.66 20.41 40.35
C ARG A 24 13.04 20.02 39.83
N ALA A 25 13.19 18.81 39.28
CA ALA A 25 14.46 18.32 38.76
C ALA A 25 15.00 19.24 37.65
N TRP A 26 14.14 19.70 36.74
CA TRP A 26 14.53 20.64 35.69
C TRP A 26 14.95 22.00 36.25
N ALA A 27 14.19 22.56 37.21
CA ALA A 27 14.55 23.83 37.85
C ALA A 27 15.86 23.74 38.65
N ASP A 28 16.14 22.61 39.28
CA ASP A 28 17.42 22.35 39.94
C ASP A 28 18.57 22.30 38.93
N ALA A 29 18.37 21.68 37.77
CA ALA A 29 19.36 21.69 36.67
C ALA A 29 19.60 23.10 36.11
N GLU A 30 18.54 23.88 35.86
CA GLU A 30 18.66 25.27 35.35
C GLU A 30 19.35 26.21 36.34
N SER A 31 19.19 25.98 37.64
CA SER A 31 19.82 26.79 38.69
C SER A 31 21.21 26.29 39.10
N GLY A 32 21.73 25.23 38.47
CA GLY A 32 23.03 24.64 38.78
C GLY A 32 23.08 23.85 40.10
N ARG A 33 21.92 23.54 40.71
CA ARG A 33 21.81 22.65 41.87
C ARG A 33 21.89 21.17 41.50
N ALA A 34 21.67 20.86 40.22
CA ALA A 34 21.87 19.54 39.63
C ALA A 34 22.64 19.66 38.31
N ASP A 35 23.26 18.56 37.89
CA ASP A 35 23.94 18.49 36.59
C ASP A 35 22.89 18.45 35.46
N LYS A 36 22.98 19.42 34.54
CA LYS A 36 22.00 19.57 33.46
C LYS A 36 22.12 18.47 32.42
N GLU A 37 23.32 18.00 32.08
CA GLU A 37 23.53 16.93 31.11
C GLU A 37 22.97 15.61 31.66
N VAL A 38 23.29 15.27 32.91
CA VAL A 38 22.77 14.07 33.58
C VAL A 38 21.24 14.11 33.68
N THR A 39 20.66 15.28 33.99
CA THR A 39 19.21 15.46 34.05
C THR A 39 18.58 15.25 32.67
N ARG A 40 19.18 15.81 31.61
CA ARG A 40 18.72 15.63 30.22
C ARG A 40 18.77 14.16 29.79
N GLU A 41 19.85 13.44 30.06
CA GLU A 41 19.95 12.01 29.72
C GLU A 41 18.88 11.17 30.44
N SER A 42 18.65 11.46 31.73
CA SER A 42 17.59 10.79 32.50
C SER A 42 16.21 11.06 31.90
N PHE A 43 15.95 12.31 31.51
CA PHE A 43 14.70 12.73 30.87
C PHE A 43 14.51 12.07 29.50
N LYS A 44 15.58 11.95 28.70
CA LYS A 44 15.55 11.18 27.44
C LYS A 44 15.13 9.74 27.70
N GLY A 45 15.69 9.08 28.72
CA GLY A 45 15.28 7.73 29.14
C GLY A 45 13.78 7.63 29.42
N MET A 46 13.20 8.60 30.14
CA MET A 46 11.76 8.64 30.42
C MET A 46 10.89 8.83 29.17
N VAL A 47 11.36 9.58 28.17
CA VAL A 47 10.65 9.76 26.89
C VAL A 47 10.58 8.45 26.09
N TRP A 48 11.62 7.60 26.19
CA TRP A 48 11.66 6.30 25.53
C TRP A 48 10.89 5.20 26.26
N ASP A 49 10.65 5.36 27.57
CA ASP A 49 9.95 4.36 28.37
C ASP A 49 8.43 4.38 28.10
N LEU A 50 7.92 3.28 27.54
CA LEU A 50 6.48 3.09 27.31
C LEU A 50 5.70 2.78 28.60
N GLY A 51 6.39 2.36 29.67
CA GLY A 51 5.80 2.16 30.99
C GLY A 51 5.57 3.47 31.76
N GLU A 52 6.19 4.56 31.31
CA GLU A 52 6.03 5.88 31.91
C GLU A 52 4.67 6.48 31.52
N PRO A 53 3.87 7.02 32.46
CA PRO A 53 2.60 7.67 32.14
C PRO A 53 2.76 8.79 31.12
N THR A 54 1.90 8.79 30.09
CA THR A 54 1.93 9.73 28.96
C THR A 54 2.10 11.19 29.39
N ASN A 55 1.38 11.64 30.42
CA ASN A 55 1.45 13.02 30.88
C ASN A 55 2.79 13.38 31.56
N VAL A 56 3.45 12.42 32.21
CA VAL A 56 4.81 12.62 32.72
C VAL A 56 5.78 12.74 31.54
N ARG A 57 5.71 11.86 30.55
CA ARG A 57 6.55 11.94 29.34
C ARG A 57 6.33 13.24 28.56
N CYS A 58 5.08 13.66 28.39
CA CYS A 58 4.72 14.94 27.77
C CYS A 58 5.37 16.09 28.54
N ARG A 59 5.31 16.07 29.87
CA ARG A 59 5.96 17.10 30.68
C ARG A 59 7.48 17.07 30.53
N VAL A 60 8.09 15.90 30.51
CA VAL A 60 9.53 15.72 30.31
C VAL A 60 9.96 16.30 28.97
N ILE A 61 9.27 15.97 27.87
CA ILE A 61 9.63 16.50 26.55
C ILE A 61 9.43 18.01 26.47
N GLU A 62 8.38 18.57 27.09
CA GLU A 62 8.19 20.03 27.22
C GLU A 62 9.38 20.69 27.93
N LYS A 63 9.93 20.06 28.97
CA LYS A 63 11.11 20.57 29.67
C LYS A 63 12.36 20.50 28.81
N LEU A 64 12.61 19.38 28.15
CA LEU A 64 13.73 19.26 27.20
C LEU A 64 13.63 20.33 26.10
N MET A 65 12.43 20.59 25.59
CA MET A 65 12.15 21.63 24.58
C MET A 65 12.28 23.07 25.11
N SER A 66 12.22 23.28 26.43
CA SER A 66 12.45 24.59 27.04
C SER A 66 13.93 24.97 27.13
N ASP A 67 14.83 24.02 26.86
CA ASP A 67 16.26 24.28 26.76
C ASP A 67 16.59 25.04 25.47
N LEU A 68 16.80 26.35 25.59
CA LEU A 68 17.09 27.23 24.46
C LEU A 68 18.58 27.29 24.08
N THR A 69 19.44 26.48 24.73
CA THR A 69 20.83 26.33 24.31
C THR A 69 20.92 25.67 22.94
N ALA A 70 21.93 26.03 22.13
CA ALA A 70 22.08 25.44 20.79
C ALA A 70 22.23 23.91 20.84
N GLU A 71 23.05 23.40 21.76
CA GLU A 71 23.24 21.96 21.97
C GLU A 71 21.95 21.29 22.46
N GLY A 72 21.27 21.89 23.44
CA GLY A 72 20.01 21.36 23.95
C GLY A 72 18.91 21.30 22.89
N ALA A 73 18.80 22.33 22.05
CA ALA A 73 17.84 22.37 20.95
C ALA A 73 18.13 21.30 19.89
N VAL A 74 19.40 21.14 19.48
CA VAL A 74 19.80 20.11 18.50
C VAL A 74 19.58 18.69 19.07
N ASP A 75 19.96 18.44 20.31
CA ASP A 75 19.77 17.15 20.97
C ASP A 75 18.27 16.82 21.12
N THR A 76 17.44 17.78 21.52
CA THR A 76 15.98 17.58 21.62
C THR A 76 15.32 17.40 20.26
N ALA A 77 15.73 18.16 19.23
CA ALA A 77 15.24 17.94 17.87
C ALA A 77 15.58 16.53 17.37
N ASN A 78 16.79 16.04 17.63
CA ASN A 78 17.20 14.68 17.30
C ASN A 78 16.38 13.62 18.05
N LEU A 79 16.14 13.81 19.34
CA LEU A 79 15.27 12.93 20.13
C LEU A 79 13.87 12.85 19.51
N VAL A 80 13.26 14.00 19.21
CA VAL A 80 11.91 14.06 18.61
C VAL A 80 11.89 13.38 17.24
N ARG A 81 12.88 13.67 16.38
CA ARG A 81 13.03 13.04 15.05
C ARG A 81 13.08 11.52 15.13
N LEU A 82 13.76 10.96 16.12
CA LEU A 82 13.90 9.52 16.31
C LEU A 82 12.68 8.89 17.01
N ARG A 83 12.04 9.61 17.94
CA ARG A 83 10.94 9.08 18.73
C ARG A 83 9.60 9.08 17.98
N LEU A 84 9.30 10.15 17.24
CA LEU A 84 8.03 10.33 16.51
C LEU A 84 7.57 9.08 15.73
N PRO A 85 8.40 8.46 14.88
CA PRO A 85 7.98 7.32 14.06
C PRO A 85 7.53 6.09 14.85
N THR A 86 7.92 6.00 16.12
CA THR A 86 7.67 4.84 16.99
C THR A 86 6.70 5.14 18.14
N GLU A 87 6.21 6.37 18.24
CA GLU A 87 5.28 6.78 19.30
C GLU A 87 3.84 6.45 18.91
N THR A 88 3.05 5.81 19.77
CA THR A 88 1.65 5.45 19.47
C THR A 88 0.64 6.30 20.24
N ASP A 89 1.08 7.01 21.28
CA ASP A 89 0.22 7.91 22.05
C ASP A 89 0.02 9.24 21.33
N TRP A 90 -1.23 9.55 20.97
CA TRP A 90 -1.60 10.76 20.24
C TRP A 90 -1.28 12.06 20.99
N THR A 91 -1.37 12.08 22.31
CA THR A 91 -1.04 13.27 23.13
C THR A 91 0.45 13.58 23.02
N MET A 92 1.28 12.52 23.06
CA MET A 92 2.72 12.65 22.90
C MET A 92 3.10 13.06 21.47
N ILE A 93 2.47 12.46 20.45
CA ILE A 93 2.67 12.86 19.03
C ILE A 93 2.31 14.34 18.85
N GLU A 94 1.15 14.78 19.32
CA GLU A 94 0.71 16.18 19.22
C GLU A 94 1.68 17.14 19.93
N THR A 95 2.12 16.77 21.14
CA THR A 95 3.11 17.55 21.91
C THR A 95 4.42 17.71 21.14
N MET A 96 4.92 16.62 20.55
CA MET A 96 6.15 16.63 19.75
C MET A 96 6.00 17.44 18.45
N CYS A 97 4.88 17.27 17.74
CA CYS A 97 4.59 17.98 16.49
C CYS A 97 4.49 19.49 16.72
N ARG A 98 3.69 19.91 17.71
CA ARG A 98 3.55 21.32 18.09
C ARG A 98 4.89 21.91 18.53
N GLY A 99 5.60 21.21 19.41
CA GLY A 99 6.89 21.66 19.92
C GLY A 99 7.96 21.87 18.83
N ALA A 100 7.98 21.00 17.82
CA ALA A 100 8.86 21.12 16.66
C ALA A 100 8.46 22.30 15.75
N ALA A 101 7.16 22.45 15.47
CA ALA A 101 6.62 23.55 14.67
C ALA A 101 6.89 24.93 15.29
N ASP A 102 6.59 25.09 16.59
CA ASP A 102 6.80 26.35 17.33
C ASP A 102 8.27 26.82 17.31
N ARG A 103 9.21 25.88 17.12
CA ARG A 103 10.66 26.13 17.15
C ARG A 103 11.30 26.15 15.76
N GLY A 104 10.52 25.92 14.70
CA GLY A 104 11.06 25.90 13.34
C GLY A 104 12.05 24.75 13.08
N TRP A 105 11.91 23.62 13.76
CA TRP A 105 12.84 22.49 13.64
C TRP A 105 12.63 21.68 12.35
N GLN A 106 13.02 22.24 11.21
CA GLN A 106 12.91 21.57 9.91
C GLN A 106 13.68 20.23 9.85
N SER A 107 14.72 20.05 10.65
CA SER A 107 15.46 18.77 10.77
C SER A 107 14.60 17.61 11.27
N VAL A 108 13.44 17.87 11.88
CA VAL A 108 12.48 16.87 12.37
C VAL A 108 11.58 16.34 11.24
N THR A 109 11.52 17.01 10.09
CA THR A 109 10.63 16.68 8.96
C THR A 109 10.66 15.20 8.55
N PRO A 110 11.83 14.53 8.41
CA PRO A 110 11.85 13.10 8.11
C PRO A 110 11.17 12.24 9.18
N GLY A 111 11.27 12.62 10.46
CA GLY A 111 10.58 11.95 11.55
C GLY A 111 9.06 12.17 11.53
N LEU A 112 8.62 13.37 11.16
CA LEU A 112 7.19 13.69 10.96
C LEU A 112 6.60 12.87 9.81
N VAL A 113 7.25 12.87 8.65
CA VAL A 113 6.84 12.09 7.47
C VAL A 113 6.69 10.60 7.82
N ARG A 114 7.68 10.03 8.51
CA ARG A 114 7.61 8.62 8.94
C ARG A 114 6.52 8.33 9.96
N SER A 115 6.28 9.22 10.92
CA SER A 115 5.13 9.06 11.83
C SER A 115 3.82 9.13 11.06
N TYR A 116 3.72 10.08 10.14
CA TYR A 116 2.53 10.35 9.33
C TYR A 116 2.23 9.22 8.35
N ALA A 117 3.24 8.56 7.79
CA ALA A 117 3.09 7.42 6.88
C ALA A 117 2.36 6.21 7.51
N ARG A 118 2.38 6.09 8.84
CA ARG A 118 1.74 4.96 9.53
C ARG A 118 0.23 4.94 9.28
N PRO A 119 -0.33 3.81 8.82
CA PRO A 119 -1.77 3.68 8.62
C PRO A 119 -2.47 3.63 9.99
N VAL A 120 -3.39 4.56 10.21
CA VAL A 120 -4.25 4.60 11.40
C VAL A 120 -5.70 4.78 10.96
N PRO A 121 -6.67 4.14 11.63
CA PRO A 121 -8.09 4.30 11.27
C PRO A 121 -8.64 5.68 11.67
N ALA A 122 -8.07 6.28 12.70
CA ALA A 122 -8.38 7.63 13.17
C ALA A 122 -7.15 8.22 13.89
N PRO A 123 -6.94 9.54 13.83
CA PRO A 123 -7.69 10.53 13.04
C PRO A 123 -7.40 10.42 11.54
N SER A 124 -8.22 11.06 10.70
CA SER A 124 -8.00 11.09 9.25
C SER A 124 -6.71 11.84 8.90
N ASP A 125 -6.13 11.58 7.71
CA ASP A 125 -4.87 12.22 7.33
C ASP A 125 -4.93 13.76 7.36
N ALA A 126 -6.08 14.36 7.04
CA ALA A 126 -6.26 15.81 7.09
C ALA A 126 -6.23 16.40 8.52
N GLU A 127 -6.54 15.60 9.53
CA GLU A 127 -6.62 16.03 10.92
C GLU A 127 -5.35 15.73 11.71
N ARG A 128 -4.40 15.01 11.11
CA ARG A 128 -3.20 14.54 11.80
C ARG A 128 -2.28 15.69 12.23
N PRO A 129 -1.75 15.65 13.46
CA PRO A 129 -0.85 16.69 13.97
C PRO A 129 0.46 16.79 13.17
N GLU A 130 0.92 15.68 12.57
CA GLU A 130 2.10 15.69 11.71
C GLU A 130 1.91 16.59 10.49
N ARG A 131 0.73 16.55 9.86
CA ARG A 131 0.38 17.40 8.72
C ARG A 131 0.52 18.87 9.06
N ARG A 132 -0.13 19.29 10.15
CA ARG A 132 -0.10 20.68 10.63
C ARG A 132 1.33 21.13 10.94
N ALA A 133 2.14 20.26 11.54
CA ALA A 133 3.53 20.58 11.82
C ALA A 133 4.36 20.75 10.53
N ILE A 134 4.14 19.90 9.52
CA ILE A 134 4.79 20.03 8.21
C ILE A 134 4.41 21.37 7.54
N GLU A 135 3.12 21.70 7.50
CA GLU A 135 2.61 22.97 6.93
C GLU A 135 3.22 24.20 7.63
N CYS A 136 3.36 24.15 8.97
CA CYS A 136 4.00 25.22 9.74
C CYS A 136 5.51 25.33 9.49
N LEU A 137 6.21 24.20 9.34
CA LEU A 137 7.67 24.17 9.17
C LEU A 137 8.13 24.58 7.76
N HIS A 138 7.25 24.41 6.77
CA HIS A 138 7.53 24.63 5.35
C HIS A 138 6.49 25.57 4.72
N PRO A 139 6.42 26.84 5.17
CA PRO A 139 5.44 27.78 4.66
C PRO A 139 5.61 28.01 3.15
N GLY A 140 4.50 27.97 2.41
CA GLY A 140 4.47 28.17 0.96
C GLY A 140 4.75 26.91 0.13
N LYS A 141 4.88 25.74 0.76
CA LYS A 141 4.90 24.44 0.08
C LYS A 141 3.67 23.63 0.48
N ASP A 142 3.15 22.87 -0.48
CA ASP A 142 2.15 21.85 -0.20
C ASP A 142 2.79 20.67 0.53
N VAL A 143 2.02 19.94 1.33
CA VAL A 143 2.53 18.82 2.14
C VAL A 143 3.13 17.73 1.25
N GLU A 144 2.49 17.45 0.12
CA GLU A 144 2.91 16.51 -0.91
C GLU A 144 4.31 16.88 -1.45
N GLN A 145 4.56 18.17 -1.68
CA GLN A 145 5.87 18.65 -2.11
C GLN A 145 6.94 18.37 -1.04
N VAL A 146 6.64 18.66 0.23
CA VAL A 146 7.59 18.41 1.33
C VAL A 146 7.88 16.92 1.49
N VAL A 147 6.85 16.07 1.39
CA VAL A 147 7.02 14.61 1.49
C VAL A 147 7.84 14.08 0.31
N PHE A 148 7.63 14.61 -0.89
CA PHE A 148 8.44 14.28 -2.06
C PHE A 148 9.90 14.70 -1.90
N GLU A 149 10.18 15.88 -1.34
CA GLU A 149 11.56 16.31 -1.04
C GLU A 149 12.26 15.35 -0.06
N VAL A 150 11.53 14.84 0.96
CA VAL A 150 12.04 13.82 1.89
C VAL A 150 12.30 12.49 1.17
N PHE A 151 11.48 12.13 0.18
CA PHE A 151 11.70 10.94 -0.65
C PHE A 151 12.92 11.08 -1.57
N ALA A 152 13.05 12.24 -2.23
CA ALA A 152 14.09 12.52 -3.21
C ALA A 152 15.47 12.61 -2.58
N ALA A 153 15.58 13.18 -1.37
CA ALA A 153 16.85 13.38 -0.66
C ALA A 153 16.93 12.64 0.70
N PRO A 154 16.96 11.29 0.72
CA PRO A 154 17.12 10.54 1.95
C PRO A 154 18.55 10.69 2.48
N ALA A 155 18.72 10.44 3.78
CA ALA A 155 20.05 10.21 4.34
C ALA A 155 20.67 8.92 3.77
N ASP A 156 21.99 8.80 3.83
CA ASP A 156 22.66 7.56 3.41
C ASP A 156 22.32 6.36 4.33
N GLY A 157 22.29 5.17 3.74
CA GLY A 157 22.13 3.89 4.44
C GLY A 157 20.68 3.45 4.67
N GLU A 158 20.52 2.32 5.37
CA GLU A 158 19.23 1.63 5.54
C GLU A 158 18.15 2.51 6.18
N ALA A 159 18.53 3.38 7.12
CA ALA A 159 17.60 4.28 7.78
C ALA A 159 16.99 5.30 6.80
N GLY A 160 17.77 5.80 5.85
CA GLY A 160 17.29 6.71 4.83
C GLY A 160 16.44 6.02 3.77
N GLU A 161 16.79 4.80 3.37
CA GLU A 161 15.93 4.00 2.49
C GLU A 161 14.57 3.73 3.12
N ARG A 162 14.51 3.49 4.44
CA ARG A 162 13.24 3.36 5.15
C ARG A 162 12.45 4.68 5.18
N VAL A 163 13.11 5.83 5.39
CA VAL A 163 12.47 7.15 5.28
C VAL A 163 11.86 7.33 3.89
N ARG A 164 12.61 6.96 2.84
CA ARG A 164 12.20 7.05 1.45
C ARG A 164 10.95 6.21 1.17
N GLN A 165 10.93 4.95 1.62
CA GLN A 165 9.75 4.08 1.47
C GLN A 165 8.52 4.63 2.23
N ASP A 166 8.69 5.05 3.48
CA ASP A 166 7.61 5.64 4.28
C ASP A 166 7.06 6.92 3.61
N ALA A 167 7.93 7.76 3.03
CA ALA A 167 7.53 8.97 2.30
C ALA A 167 6.72 8.64 1.03
N TRP A 168 7.16 7.65 0.25
CA TRP A 168 6.42 7.24 -0.95
C TRP A 168 5.04 6.65 -0.62
N GLU A 169 4.96 5.83 0.43
CA GLU A 169 3.70 5.26 0.90
C GLU A 169 2.74 6.35 1.39
N LEU A 170 3.25 7.36 2.10
CA LEU A 170 2.46 8.52 2.51
C LEU A 170 1.93 9.30 1.30
N LEU A 171 2.76 9.56 0.29
CA LEU A 171 2.33 10.19 -0.96
C LEU A 171 1.22 9.37 -1.62
N GLY A 172 1.29 8.04 -1.60
CA GLY A 172 0.23 7.17 -2.11
C GLY A 172 -1.16 7.36 -1.46
N ARG A 173 -1.21 7.94 -0.26
CA ARG A 173 -2.46 8.27 0.46
C ARG A 173 -2.88 9.74 0.30
N LEU A 174 -1.92 10.66 0.20
CA LEU A 174 -2.18 12.09 -0.01
C LEU A 174 -2.52 12.40 -1.47
N ASP A 175 -1.87 11.71 -2.40
CA ASP A 175 -1.95 11.85 -3.85
C ASP A 175 -2.42 10.52 -4.46
N THR A 176 -3.70 10.21 -4.26
CA THR A 176 -4.26 8.88 -4.57
C THR A 176 -4.26 8.51 -6.05
N ASP A 177 -4.24 9.51 -6.95
CA ASP A 177 -4.18 9.33 -8.40
C ASP A 177 -2.77 9.47 -8.98
N GLY A 178 -1.81 9.97 -8.20
CA GLY A 178 -0.42 10.13 -8.63
C GLY A 178 -0.12 11.43 -9.39
N SER A 179 -1.10 12.31 -9.56
CA SER A 179 -0.96 13.54 -10.36
C SER A 179 0.04 14.52 -9.76
N ALA A 180 0.06 14.66 -8.42
CA ALA A 180 1.03 15.51 -7.74
C ALA A 180 2.44 14.95 -7.90
N ARG A 181 2.63 13.64 -7.69
CA ARG A 181 3.92 12.97 -7.89
C ARG A 181 4.42 13.04 -9.32
N ALA A 182 3.56 12.86 -10.30
CA ALA A 182 3.93 13.00 -11.71
C ALA A 182 4.44 14.42 -12.01
N SER A 183 3.76 15.43 -11.47
CA SER A 183 4.15 16.85 -11.62
C SER A 183 5.49 17.15 -10.93
N LEU A 184 5.67 16.65 -9.71
CA LEU A 184 6.91 16.82 -8.93
C LEU A 184 8.10 16.13 -9.58
N LEU A 185 7.93 14.89 -10.05
CA LEU A 185 8.95 14.16 -10.81
C LEU A 185 9.34 14.89 -12.11
N ALA A 186 8.36 15.49 -12.82
CA ALA A 186 8.64 16.23 -14.04
C ALA A 186 9.37 17.57 -13.79
N ALA A 187 9.17 18.17 -12.61
CA ALA A 187 9.82 19.41 -12.21
C ALA A 187 11.23 19.20 -11.63
N ASP A 188 11.56 17.98 -11.19
CA ASP A 188 12.85 17.64 -10.60
C ASP A 188 13.96 17.54 -11.67
N SER A 189 14.84 18.54 -11.69
CA SER A 189 15.99 18.57 -12.60
C SER A 189 17.12 17.64 -12.21
N ASP A 190 17.19 17.24 -10.94
CA ASP A 190 18.32 16.54 -10.35
C ASP A 190 18.08 15.01 -10.30
N ALA A 191 16.88 14.58 -10.68
CA ALA A 191 16.49 13.18 -10.76
C ALA A 191 17.44 12.29 -11.57
N SER A 192 18.22 12.83 -12.50
CA SER A 192 19.23 12.07 -13.25
C SER A 192 20.41 11.57 -12.40
N GLU A 193 20.65 12.18 -11.23
CA GLU A 193 21.72 11.80 -10.30
C GLU A 193 21.31 10.64 -9.38
N ASP A 194 20.00 10.46 -9.14
CA ASP A 194 19.46 9.34 -8.39
C ASP A 194 18.86 8.27 -9.32
N PRO A 195 19.41 7.04 -9.36
CA PRO A 195 18.89 5.97 -10.20
C PRO A 195 17.39 5.69 -10.01
N LEU A 196 16.86 5.83 -8.79
CA LEU A 196 15.44 5.65 -8.51
C LEU A 196 14.59 6.74 -9.15
N LEU A 197 14.98 8.01 -9.03
CA LEU A 197 14.25 9.12 -9.61
C LEU A 197 14.31 9.07 -11.14
N ALA A 198 15.46 8.72 -11.70
CA ALA A 198 15.63 8.50 -13.13
C ALA A 198 14.71 7.38 -13.65
N ASP A 199 14.61 6.26 -12.93
CA ASP A 199 13.70 5.17 -13.27
C ASP A 199 12.23 5.59 -13.23
N LEU A 200 11.85 6.39 -12.23
CA LEU A 200 10.49 6.92 -12.07
C LEU A 200 10.14 7.95 -13.15
N GLN A 201 11.05 8.84 -13.52
CA GLN A 201 10.86 9.77 -14.63
C GLN A 201 10.71 9.03 -15.95
N ALA A 202 11.56 8.02 -16.19
CA ALA A 202 11.44 7.17 -17.38
C ALA A 202 10.09 6.46 -17.42
N PHE A 203 9.63 5.94 -16.28
CA PHE A 203 8.32 5.30 -16.16
C PHE A 203 7.16 6.27 -16.44
N ALA A 204 7.18 7.43 -15.80
CA ALA A 204 6.18 8.48 -16.00
C ALA A 204 6.14 8.95 -17.46
N SER A 205 7.30 9.14 -18.09
CA SER A 205 7.40 9.54 -19.49
C SER A 205 6.90 8.46 -20.45
N ALA A 206 7.16 7.19 -20.17
CA ALA A 206 6.79 6.08 -21.05
C ALA A 206 5.30 5.75 -20.98
N PHE A 207 4.72 5.82 -19.78
CA PHE A 207 3.37 5.30 -19.52
C PHE A 207 2.36 6.36 -19.11
N GLY A 208 2.79 7.60 -18.81
CA GLY A 208 1.90 8.68 -18.38
C GLY A 208 1.29 8.48 -16.99
N MET A 209 1.90 7.64 -16.16
CA MET A 209 1.44 7.30 -14.81
C MET A 209 2.64 7.05 -13.89
N VAL A 210 2.41 7.06 -12.58
CA VAL A 210 3.45 6.80 -11.56
C VAL A 210 3.03 5.66 -10.62
N PRO A 211 3.98 4.91 -10.04
CA PRO A 211 3.65 3.93 -9.01
C PRO A 211 3.02 4.60 -7.80
N ILE A 212 1.92 4.05 -7.29
CA ILE A 212 1.17 4.61 -6.16
C ILE A 212 1.68 4.05 -4.83
N THR A 213 1.97 2.74 -4.75
CA THR A 213 2.43 2.08 -3.52
C THR A 213 3.93 1.81 -3.50
N SER A 214 4.46 1.45 -2.33
CA SER A 214 5.83 0.96 -2.20
C SER A 214 6.10 -0.32 -3.00
N MET A 215 5.10 -1.21 -3.16
CA MET A 215 5.26 -2.42 -3.99
C MET A 215 5.25 -2.08 -5.49
N GLU A 216 4.41 -1.15 -5.91
CA GLU A 216 4.42 -0.64 -7.29
C GLU A 216 5.74 0.10 -7.59
N LEU A 217 6.32 0.81 -6.61
CA LEU A 217 7.64 1.44 -6.76
C LEU A 217 8.72 0.39 -7.08
N GLN A 218 8.74 -0.71 -6.32
CA GLN A 218 9.67 -1.81 -6.59
C GLN A 218 9.40 -2.47 -7.95
N TRP A 219 8.13 -2.62 -8.32
CA TRP A 219 7.73 -3.15 -9.62
C TRP A 219 8.20 -2.25 -10.78
N ALA A 220 8.02 -0.94 -10.68
CA ALA A 220 8.45 0.02 -11.70
C ALA A 220 9.97 -0.05 -11.92
N ARG A 221 10.75 -0.17 -10.84
CA ARG A 221 12.21 -0.38 -10.93
C ARG A 221 12.57 -1.72 -11.57
N ALA A 222 11.87 -2.79 -11.21
CA ALA A 222 12.13 -4.11 -11.78
C ALA A 222 11.96 -4.08 -13.32
N LEU A 223 10.90 -3.41 -13.81
CA LEU A 223 10.62 -3.21 -15.23
C LEU A 223 11.68 -2.38 -15.98
N ARG A 224 12.53 -1.63 -15.28
CA ARG A 224 13.62 -0.84 -15.88
C ARG A 224 14.89 -1.65 -16.14
N THR A 225 14.93 -2.91 -15.70
CA THR A 225 16.07 -3.80 -15.96
C THR A 225 16.16 -4.19 -17.44
N PRO A 226 17.37 -4.53 -17.95
CA PRO A 226 17.55 -4.90 -19.36
C PRO A 226 16.72 -6.11 -19.82
N GLU A 227 16.35 -7.02 -18.91
CA GLU A 227 15.51 -8.19 -19.20
C GLU A 227 14.14 -7.79 -19.78
N HIS A 228 13.60 -6.64 -19.36
CA HIS A 228 12.27 -6.18 -19.75
C HIS A 228 12.30 -5.11 -20.85
N ALA A 229 13.45 -4.85 -21.49
CA ALA A 229 13.58 -3.75 -22.45
C ALA A 229 12.66 -3.88 -23.67
N GLU A 230 12.47 -5.09 -24.20
CA GLU A 230 11.57 -5.35 -25.32
C GLU A 230 10.11 -5.14 -24.91
N TRP A 231 9.72 -5.73 -23.78
CA TRP A 231 8.39 -5.55 -23.18
C TRP A 231 8.08 -4.08 -22.93
N TRP A 232 9.04 -3.34 -22.36
CA TRP A 232 8.90 -1.92 -22.07
C TRP A 232 8.62 -1.12 -23.34
N SER A 233 9.41 -1.34 -24.39
CA SER A 233 9.26 -0.65 -25.67
C SER A 233 7.91 -0.93 -26.31
N GLU A 234 7.45 -2.19 -26.30
CA GLU A 234 6.14 -2.56 -26.84
C GLU A 234 5.00 -1.88 -26.06
N CYS A 235 5.01 -1.97 -24.73
CA CYS A 235 4.02 -1.34 -23.86
C CYS A 235 3.98 0.17 -24.05
N ALA A 236 5.14 0.82 -24.07
CA ALA A 236 5.24 2.27 -24.20
C ALA A 236 4.67 2.73 -25.55
N GLN A 237 4.96 2.02 -26.64
CA GLN A 237 4.40 2.31 -27.96
C GLN A 237 2.88 2.14 -27.98
N ARG A 238 2.34 1.06 -27.42
CA ARG A 238 0.89 0.83 -27.38
C ARG A 238 0.16 1.86 -26.52
N ILE A 239 0.68 2.19 -25.34
CA ILE A 239 0.11 3.23 -24.48
C ILE A 239 0.20 4.61 -25.15
N ALA A 240 1.31 4.91 -25.83
CA ALA A 240 1.49 6.13 -26.60
C ALA A 240 0.55 6.23 -27.82
N ALA A 241 -0.05 5.14 -28.28
CA ALA A 241 -1.05 5.12 -29.34
C ALA A 241 -2.49 5.34 -28.82
N LEU A 242 -2.74 5.19 -27.52
CA LEU A 242 -4.06 5.38 -26.92
C LEU A 242 -4.49 6.85 -26.96
N GLY A 243 -5.79 7.09 -27.11
CA GLY A 243 -6.43 8.41 -27.02
C GLY A 243 -6.58 8.90 -25.58
N GLY A 244 -6.99 10.17 -25.41
CA GLY A 244 -7.12 10.82 -24.09
C GLY A 244 -8.06 10.07 -23.12
N GLU A 245 -9.27 9.73 -23.57
CA GLU A 245 -10.25 8.97 -22.78
C GLU A 245 -9.69 7.62 -22.28
N GLN A 246 -8.89 6.95 -23.11
CA GLN A 246 -8.34 5.62 -22.81
C GLN A 246 -7.18 5.69 -21.82
N ARG A 247 -6.45 6.81 -21.82
CA ARG A 247 -5.35 7.07 -20.87
C ARG A 247 -5.85 7.55 -19.52
N GLU A 248 -7.04 8.11 -19.46
CA GLU A 248 -7.61 8.63 -18.23
C GLU A 248 -7.75 7.53 -17.18
N GLY A 249 -7.12 7.73 -16.02
CA GLY A 249 -7.14 6.79 -14.90
C GLY A 249 -6.34 5.49 -15.12
N LEU A 250 -5.50 5.41 -16.17
CA LEU A 250 -4.61 4.27 -16.32
C LEU A 250 -3.66 4.14 -15.12
N SER A 251 -3.36 2.90 -14.79
CA SER A 251 -2.51 2.50 -13.67
C SER A 251 -1.66 1.30 -14.06
N MET A 252 -0.66 0.97 -13.26
CA MET A 252 0.35 -0.03 -13.63
C MET A 252 -0.24 -1.40 -13.98
N ARG A 253 -1.30 -1.82 -13.27
CA ARG A 253 -2.04 -3.08 -13.53
C ARG A 253 -2.62 -3.19 -14.94
N HIS A 254 -2.81 -2.07 -15.64
CA HIS A 254 -3.40 -2.05 -16.98
C HIS A 254 -2.37 -2.28 -18.08
N ILE A 255 -1.08 -2.08 -17.82
CA ILE A 255 -0.03 -2.03 -18.84
C ILE A 255 0.03 -3.33 -19.65
N GLU A 256 0.06 -4.48 -18.98
CA GLU A 256 0.12 -5.78 -19.65
C GLU A 256 -1.16 -6.09 -20.43
N ALA A 257 -2.33 -5.69 -19.92
CA ALA A 257 -3.58 -5.87 -20.65
C ALA A 257 -3.61 -5.03 -21.94
N VAL A 258 -3.11 -3.80 -21.91
CA VAL A 258 -2.97 -2.96 -23.11
C VAL A 258 -2.03 -3.62 -24.12
N ARG A 259 -0.94 -4.24 -23.64
CA ARG A 259 0.00 -4.98 -24.49
C ARG A 259 -0.66 -6.19 -25.18
N LEU A 260 -1.50 -6.90 -24.43
CA LEU A 260 -2.12 -8.15 -24.87
C LEU A 260 -3.48 -7.98 -25.56
N ALA A 261 -4.12 -6.83 -25.46
CA ALA A 261 -5.38 -6.55 -26.11
C ALA A 261 -5.24 -6.56 -27.65
N ASP A 262 -6.30 -6.98 -28.33
CA ASP A 262 -6.38 -6.84 -29.78
C ASP A 262 -6.76 -5.41 -30.18
N GLU A 263 -6.48 -5.04 -31.44
CA GLU A 263 -6.79 -3.69 -31.95
C GLU A 263 -8.29 -3.36 -31.89
N ALA A 264 -9.15 -4.38 -31.98
CA ALA A 264 -10.59 -4.20 -31.85
C ALA A 264 -10.99 -3.74 -30.43
N THR A 265 -10.35 -4.27 -29.39
CA THR A 265 -10.52 -3.85 -28.00
C THR A 265 -9.91 -2.48 -27.79
N LEU A 266 -8.69 -2.26 -28.28
CA LEU A 266 -7.99 -0.98 -28.14
C LEU A 266 -8.67 0.19 -28.89
N SER A 267 -9.51 -0.09 -29.89
CA SER A 267 -10.26 0.94 -30.63
C SER A 267 -11.58 1.36 -29.98
N ARG A 268 -12.06 0.63 -28.95
CA ARG A 268 -13.35 0.90 -28.31
C ARG A 268 -13.24 1.99 -27.25
N GLY A 269 -14.29 2.80 -27.16
CA GLY A 269 -14.51 3.71 -26.03
C GLY A 269 -14.87 2.93 -24.76
N ARG A 270 -14.86 3.61 -23.61
CA ARG A 270 -15.09 2.99 -22.31
C ARG A 270 -16.45 2.29 -22.22
N ASP A 271 -17.52 2.95 -22.66
CA ASP A 271 -18.88 2.41 -22.55
C ASP A 271 -19.09 1.18 -23.46
N ASP A 272 -18.44 1.15 -24.62
CA ASP A 272 -18.46 -0.01 -25.51
C ASP A 272 -17.72 -1.22 -24.91
N LEU A 273 -16.60 -0.98 -24.21
CA LEU A 273 -15.94 -2.03 -23.44
C LEU A 273 -16.83 -2.53 -22.30
N LEU A 274 -17.47 -1.63 -21.56
CA LEU A 274 -18.37 -2.00 -20.46
C LEU A 274 -19.51 -2.89 -20.95
N ASN A 275 -20.16 -2.50 -22.05
CA ASN A 275 -21.21 -3.27 -22.68
C ASN A 275 -20.72 -4.65 -23.15
N GLU A 276 -19.50 -4.73 -23.70
CA GLU A 276 -18.91 -6.00 -24.11
C GLU A 276 -18.62 -6.93 -22.92
N VAL A 277 -18.04 -6.41 -21.83
CA VAL A 277 -17.81 -7.19 -20.61
C VAL A 277 -19.15 -7.69 -20.06
N GLU A 278 -20.16 -6.83 -19.95
CA GLU A 278 -21.49 -7.22 -19.48
C GLU A 278 -22.10 -8.32 -20.37
N ARG A 279 -21.99 -8.18 -21.69
CA ARG A 279 -22.49 -9.17 -22.65
C ARG A 279 -21.82 -10.53 -22.47
N ARG A 280 -20.50 -10.59 -22.27
CA ARG A 280 -19.74 -11.84 -22.05
C ARG A 280 -20.10 -12.50 -20.72
N VAL A 281 -20.18 -11.70 -19.66
CA VAL A 281 -20.48 -12.15 -18.29
C VAL A 281 -21.92 -12.62 -18.15
N ARG A 282 -22.90 -11.96 -18.78
CA ARG A 282 -24.34 -12.29 -18.64
C ARG A 282 -24.71 -13.68 -19.19
N ALA A 283 -23.92 -14.22 -20.11
CA ALA A 283 -24.13 -15.55 -20.67
C ALA A 283 -23.81 -16.69 -19.68
N ARG A 284 -23.20 -16.38 -18.53
CA ARG A 284 -22.64 -17.32 -17.57
C ARG A 284 -23.36 -17.30 -16.22
N LYS A 285 -23.21 -18.38 -15.45
CA LYS A 285 -23.93 -18.54 -14.18
C LYS A 285 -23.27 -17.72 -13.08
N ARG A 286 -24.09 -16.98 -12.33
CA ARG A 286 -23.67 -16.29 -11.09
C ARG A 286 -23.67 -17.24 -9.91
N HIS A 287 -22.64 -17.11 -9.08
CA HIS A 287 -22.52 -17.78 -7.80
C HIS A 287 -22.51 -16.72 -6.70
N ASN A 288 -23.45 -16.79 -5.76
CA ASN A 288 -23.49 -15.87 -4.63
C ASN A 288 -22.81 -16.53 -3.45
N ARG A 289 -21.82 -15.85 -2.86
CA ARG A 289 -21.28 -16.24 -1.56
C ARG A 289 -22.28 -16.04 -0.44
N SER A 290 -22.09 -16.83 0.61
CA SER A 290 -22.78 -16.70 1.89
C SER A 290 -21.79 -16.31 3.00
N GLU A 291 -20.53 -16.77 2.92
CA GLU A 291 -19.45 -16.46 3.85
C GLU A 291 -18.74 -15.14 3.47
N GLY A 292 -18.42 -14.31 4.48
CA GLY A 292 -17.78 -13.00 4.28
C GLY A 292 -18.65 -11.95 3.57
N ALA A 293 -19.92 -12.27 3.24
CA ALA A 293 -20.80 -11.35 2.51
C ALA A 293 -21.10 -10.05 3.28
N ALA A 294 -21.09 -10.09 4.62
CA ALA A 294 -21.28 -8.92 5.46
C ALA A 294 -20.10 -7.94 5.45
N ASP A 295 -18.91 -8.39 5.03
CA ASP A 295 -17.70 -7.58 5.00
C ASP A 295 -17.65 -6.64 3.79
N TYR A 296 -18.58 -6.81 2.83
CA TYR A 296 -18.66 -6.01 1.62
C TYR A 296 -19.94 -5.17 1.57
N THR A 297 -19.77 -3.85 1.43
CA THR A 297 -20.89 -2.90 1.37
C THR A 297 -21.42 -2.67 -0.06
N LYS A 298 -20.61 -2.95 -1.09
CA LYS A 298 -20.98 -2.84 -2.51
C LYS A 298 -21.11 -4.23 -3.16
N PRO A 299 -22.15 -4.48 -3.98
CA PRO A 299 -22.28 -5.75 -4.71
C PRO A 299 -21.15 -6.00 -5.72
N GLU A 300 -20.75 -7.26 -5.91
CA GLU A 300 -19.70 -7.68 -6.87
C GLU A 300 -20.15 -7.67 -8.35
N THR A 301 -20.95 -6.69 -8.74
CA THR A 301 -21.55 -6.64 -10.08
C THR A 301 -20.96 -5.50 -10.88
N LEU A 302 -20.80 -5.72 -12.19
CA LEU A 302 -20.45 -4.67 -13.15
C LEU A 302 -21.39 -3.48 -13.06
N HIS A 303 -22.69 -3.70 -12.83
CA HIS A 303 -23.65 -2.60 -12.69
C HIS A 303 -23.35 -1.70 -11.47
N ALA A 304 -22.97 -2.29 -10.33
CA ALA A 304 -22.67 -1.54 -9.11
C ALA A 304 -21.36 -0.74 -9.20
N TRP A 305 -20.36 -1.27 -9.91
CA TRP A 305 -19.05 -0.65 -10.06
C TRP A 305 -18.87 0.10 -11.38
N GLY A 306 -19.82 0.00 -12.30
CA GLY A 306 -19.66 0.42 -13.68
C GLY A 306 -19.40 1.91 -13.88
N GLN A 307 -19.63 2.77 -12.88
CA GLN A 307 -19.25 4.18 -12.91
C GLN A 307 -17.85 4.44 -12.29
N ASP A 308 -17.41 3.55 -11.40
CA ASP A 308 -16.11 3.65 -10.71
C ASP A 308 -14.97 3.01 -11.53
N LEU A 309 -15.29 2.16 -12.51
CA LEU A 309 -14.31 1.50 -13.38
C LEU A 309 -13.82 2.43 -14.49
N VAL A 310 -12.51 2.44 -14.74
CA VAL A 310 -11.92 3.18 -15.88
C VAL A 310 -11.78 2.28 -17.11
N TRP A 311 -11.47 2.87 -18.26
CA TRP A 311 -11.27 2.15 -19.52
C TRP A 311 -10.26 0.98 -19.35
N GLY A 312 -9.15 1.24 -18.66
CA GLY A 312 -8.11 0.23 -18.41
C GLY A 312 -8.61 -0.99 -17.62
N ASP A 313 -9.51 -0.80 -16.65
CA ASP A 313 -10.05 -1.92 -15.86
C ASP A 313 -10.90 -2.84 -16.75
N LEU A 314 -11.70 -2.27 -17.65
CA LEU A 314 -12.53 -3.02 -18.60
C LEU A 314 -11.68 -3.75 -19.64
N CYS A 315 -10.59 -3.12 -20.09
CA CYS A 315 -9.60 -3.77 -20.96
C CYS A 315 -8.97 -4.99 -20.25
N VAL A 316 -8.56 -4.86 -18.99
CA VAL A 316 -8.05 -6.00 -18.21
C VAL A 316 -9.08 -7.11 -18.12
N MET A 317 -10.34 -6.79 -17.80
CA MET A 317 -11.39 -7.81 -17.67
C MET A 317 -11.60 -8.60 -18.98
N LEU A 318 -11.56 -7.96 -20.14
CA LEU A 318 -11.70 -8.66 -21.42
C LEU A 318 -10.50 -9.55 -21.74
N VAL A 319 -9.28 -9.04 -21.54
CA VAL A 319 -8.05 -9.82 -21.77
C VAL A 319 -7.98 -11.00 -20.80
N LEU A 320 -8.32 -10.77 -19.54
CA LEU A 320 -8.41 -11.81 -18.52
C LEU A 320 -9.45 -12.87 -18.90
N ASP A 321 -10.64 -12.44 -19.30
CA ASP A 321 -11.73 -13.31 -19.72
C ASP A 321 -11.36 -14.18 -20.93
N ASP A 322 -10.58 -13.65 -21.87
CA ASP A 322 -10.01 -14.44 -22.98
C ASP A 322 -8.94 -15.42 -22.50
N ALA A 323 -8.07 -15.01 -21.57
CA ALA A 323 -7.00 -15.84 -21.03
C ALA A 323 -7.53 -17.06 -20.26
N VAL A 324 -8.48 -16.85 -19.34
CA VAL A 324 -9.06 -17.93 -18.51
C VAL A 324 -9.99 -18.86 -19.30
N ARG A 325 -10.25 -18.58 -20.58
CA ARG A 325 -10.99 -19.46 -21.49
C ARG A 325 -10.09 -20.24 -22.44
N GLN A 326 -8.77 -20.04 -22.39
CA GLN A 326 -7.85 -20.87 -23.17
C GLN A 326 -7.77 -22.28 -22.56
N PRO A 327 -7.94 -23.35 -23.37
CA PRO A 327 -7.93 -24.72 -22.87
C PRO A 327 -6.67 -25.08 -22.06
N ALA A 328 -5.50 -24.59 -22.48
CA ALA A 328 -4.25 -24.81 -21.77
C ALA A 328 -4.24 -24.16 -20.37
N VAL A 329 -4.74 -22.93 -20.27
CA VAL A 329 -4.88 -22.20 -19.00
C VAL A 329 -5.87 -22.91 -18.08
N LEU A 330 -7.04 -23.28 -18.58
CA LEU A 330 -8.06 -24.00 -17.78
C LEU A 330 -7.55 -25.34 -17.28
N ALA A 331 -6.90 -26.14 -18.14
CA ALA A 331 -6.33 -27.42 -17.75
C ALA A 331 -5.30 -27.26 -16.62
N GLU A 332 -4.46 -26.22 -16.72
CA GLU A 332 -3.44 -25.92 -15.73
C GLU A 332 -4.05 -25.39 -14.40
N LEU A 333 -5.06 -24.52 -14.46
CA LEU A 333 -5.79 -24.06 -13.27
C LEU A 333 -6.45 -25.24 -12.56
N HIS A 334 -7.13 -26.15 -13.27
CA HIS A 334 -7.73 -27.34 -12.66
C HIS A 334 -6.69 -28.29 -12.05
N ARG A 335 -5.53 -28.42 -12.68
CA ARG A 335 -4.39 -29.18 -12.12
C ARG A 335 -3.94 -28.58 -10.79
N GLN A 336 -3.82 -27.25 -10.71
CA GLN A 336 -3.42 -26.55 -9.49
C GLN A 336 -4.52 -26.60 -8.41
N VAL A 337 -5.79 -26.45 -8.78
CA VAL A 337 -6.95 -26.64 -7.87
C VAL A 337 -6.93 -28.02 -7.21
N ALA A 338 -6.60 -29.07 -7.97
CA ALA A 338 -6.48 -30.41 -7.41
C ALA A 338 -5.31 -30.55 -6.41
N GLN A 339 -4.25 -29.74 -6.56
CA GLN A 339 -3.12 -29.69 -5.62
C GLN A 339 -3.49 -28.89 -4.35
N ASP A 340 -4.13 -27.74 -4.53
CA ASP A 340 -4.65 -26.90 -3.44
C ASP A 340 -5.58 -27.70 -2.51
N ARG A 341 -6.56 -28.39 -3.10
CA ARG A 341 -7.52 -29.23 -2.36
C ARG A 341 -6.88 -30.35 -1.52
N GLN A 342 -5.67 -30.79 -1.88
CA GLN A 342 -4.92 -31.80 -1.13
C GLN A 342 -4.09 -31.19 0.02
N ASP A 343 -3.85 -29.88 -0.01
CA ASP A 343 -2.97 -29.16 0.91
C ASP A 343 -3.76 -28.29 1.89
N THR A 344 -4.28 -28.90 2.95
CA THR A 344 -5.07 -28.21 3.99
C THR A 344 -4.27 -27.22 4.87
N SER A 345 -3.03 -26.88 4.51
CA SER A 345 -2.18 -25.99 5.31
C SER A 345 -2.12 -24.55 4.80
N THR A 346 -2.58 -24.29 3.58
CA THR A 346 -2.50 -23.00 2.90
C THR A 346 -3.28 -23.01 1.60
N GLU A 347 -3.74 -21.84 1.17
CA GLU A 347 -4.20 -21.66 -0.21
C GLU A 347 -2.99 -21.52 -1.15
N HIS A 348 -3.15 -22.01 -2.38
CA HIS A 348 -2.20 -21.94 -3.49
C HIS A 348 -2.55 -20.79 -4.43
N GLY A 349 -1.56 -20.35 -5.20
CA GLY A 349 -1.75 -19.28 -6.16
C GLY A 349 -0.58 -19.11 -7.10
N GLY A 350 -0.67 -18.09 -7.95
CA GLY A 350 0.31 -17.86 -8.98
C GLY A 350 0.05 -16.61 -9.82
N VAL A 351 0.62 -16.60 -11.02
CA VAL A 351 0.47 -15.49 -11.96
C VAL A 351 -0.10 -15.96 -13.28
N LEU A 352 -0.99 -15.15 -13.85
CA LEU A 352 -1.44 -15.28 -15.22
C LEU A 352 -0.62 -14.32 -16.09
N ARG A 353 0.02 -14.82 -17.14
CA ARG A 353 0.91 -14.01 -17.99
C ARG A 353 0.90 -14.49 -19.44
N ALA A 354 1.53 -13.70 -20.32
CA ALA A 354 1.77 -14.13 -21.70
C ALA A 354 2.68 -15.38 -21.74
N ALA A 355 2.34 -16.33 -22.62
CA ALA A 355 3.14 -17.55 -22.79
C ALA A 355 4.53 -17.22 -23.39
N LYS A 356 5.60 -17.82 -22.83
CA LYS A 356 6.99 -17.58 -23.29
C LYS A 356 7.32 -18.20 -24.66
N SER A 357 6.59 -19.23 -25.06
CA SER A 357 6.68 -19.81 -26.40
C SER A 357 5.29 -20.18 -26.87
N SER A 358 4.89 -19.73 -28.05
CA SER A 358 3.68 -20.18 -28.73
C SER A 358 3.84 -21.64 -29.19
N GLY A 359 3.76 -22.59 -28.25
CA GLY A 359 3.62 -24.00 -28.55
C GLY A 359 2.19 -24.24 -29.06
N SER A 360 2.06 -24.72 -30.30
CA SER A 360 0.81 -24.74 -31.08
C SER A 360 0.26 -23.33 -31.32
N ALA A 361 -0.04 -22.99 -32.56
CA ALA A 361 -0.58 -21.67 -32.92
C ALA A 361 -1.94 -21.45 -32.25
N GLY A 362 -1.98 -20.85 -31.05
CA GLY A 362 -3.21 -20.58 -30.32
C GLY A 362 -3.04 -20.15 -28.86
N ASP A 363 -2.08 -20.71 -28.13
CA ASP A 363 -1.94 -20.46 -26.69
C ASP A 363 -1.14 -19.17 -26.45
N ARG A 364 -1.85 -18.11 -26.05
CA ARG A 364 -1.30 -16.77 -25.82
C ARG A 364 -0.97 -16.53 -24.34
N PHE A 365 -1.57 -17.32 -23.44
CA PHE A 365 -1.45 -17.13 -22.00
C PHE A 365 -1.02 -18.43 -21.32
N GLU A 366 -0.40 -18.29 -20.16
CA GLU A 366 -0.07 -19.39 -19.25
C GLU A 366 -0.41 -19.02 -17.80
N ALA A 367 -0.94 -19.99 -17.05
CA ALA A 367 -1.10 -19.90 -15.61
C ALA A 367 0.10 -20.59 -14.93
N VAL A 368 0.81 -19.87 -14.08
CA VAL A 368 2.03 -20.37 -13.44
C VAL A 368 1.85 -20.34 -11.93
N GLY A 369 1.66 -21.52 -11.34
CA GLY A 369 1.55 -21.70 -9.89
C GLY A 369 2.89 -21.64 -9.18
N PHE A 370 2.90 -21.13 -7.96
CA PHE A 370 4.08 -21.04 -7.10
C PHE A 370 3.85 -21.76 -5.78
N SER A 371 4.79 -22.61 -5.38
CA SER A 371 4.64 -23.38 -4.16
C SER A 371 4.78 -22.51 -2.90
N PRO A 372 3.89 -22.64 -1.91
CA PRO A 372 3.97 -21.90 -0.66
C PRO A 372 5.11 -22.43 0.23
N ARG A 373 5.90 -21.52 0.81
CA ARG A 373 7.01 -21.83 1.74
C ARG A 373 6.48 -22.22 3.13
N PRO A 374 7.22 -22.96 3.96
CA PRO A 374 6.75 -23.39 5.28
C PRO A 374 6.24 -22.26 6.19
N VAL A 375 6.91 -21.11 6.21
CA VAL A 375 6.52 -19.94 7.04
C VAL A 375 5.29 -19.20 6.50
N GLN A 376 4.82 -19.54 5.31
CA GLN A 376 3.67 -18.93 4.64
C GLN A 376 2.39 -19.75 4.84
N ARG A 377 2.50 -20.94 5.45
CA ARG A 377 1.39 -21.85 5.72
C ARG A 377 0.66 -21.43 6.99
N LEU A 378 -0.30 -20.52 6.84
CA LEU A 378 -1.05 -19.91 7.94
C LEU A 378 -2.49 -20.44 8.06
N GLY A 379 -2.78 -21.57 7.41
CA GLY A 379 -4.09 -22.22 7.40
C GLY A 379 -4.74 -22.20 6.02
N ASP A 380 -5.69 -23.11 5.83
CA ASP A 380 -6.38 -23.40 4.56
C ASP A 380 -7.35 -22.29 4.09
N THR A 381 -7.35 -21.12 4.73
CA THR A 381 -8.25 -19.99 4.40
C THR A 381 -7.46 -18.71 4.18
N ARG A 382 -6.17 -18.85 3.88
CA ARG A 382 -5.28 -17.70 3.67
C ARG A 382 -4.24 -18.04 2.62
N PHE A 383 -4.27 -17.26 1.56
CA PHE A 383 -3.17 -17.16 0.62
C PHE A 383 -2.10 -16.19 1.12
N VAL A 384 -0.83 -16.55 0.92
CA VAL A 384 0.32 -15.66 1.12
C VAL A 384 1.19 -15.73 -0.13
N ALA A 385 1.16 -14.69 -0.95
CA ALA A 385 1.96 -14.60 -2.17
C ALA A 385 3.45 -14.84 -1.89
N PRO A 386 4.06 -15.90 -2.47
CA PRO A 386 5.48 -16.16 -2.31
C PRO A 386 6.34 -15.07 -2.94
N GLU A 387 7.52 -14.80 -2.36
CA GLU A 387 8.46 -13.83 -2.91
C GLU A 387 8.86 -14.16 -4.36
N GLU A 388 9.00 -15.45 -4.68
CA GLU A 388 9.27 -15.94 -6.04
C GLU A 388 8.14 -15.59 -7.01
N MET A 389 6.88 -15.67 -6.57
CA MET A 389 5.72 -15.24 -7.35
C MET A 389 5.79 -13.74 -7.62
N ILE A 390 6.07 -12.92 -6.59
CA ILE A 390 6.18 -11.47 -6.73
C ILE A 390 7.27 -11.11 -7.75
N ARG A 391 8.46 -11.70 -7.64
CA ARG A 391 9.58 -11.48 -8.57
C ARG A 391 9.27 -11.97 -10.00
N ALA A 392 8.48 -13.02 -10.15
CA ALA A 392 8.09 -13.54 -11.47
C ALA A 392 6.91 -12.80 -12.10
N SER A 393 6.39 -11.77 -11.44
CA SER A 393 5.14 -11.11 -11.81
C SER A 393 5.32 -9.76 -12.51
N ASP A 394 6.54 -9.31 -12.77
CA ASP A 394 6.82 -8.01 -13.37
C ASP A 394 5.98 -7.73 -14.64
N THR A 395 5.84 -8.73 -15.50
CA THR A 395 5.06 -8.64 -16.75
C THR A 395 3.78 -9.47 -16.71
N ALA A 396 3.31 -9.85 -15.52
CA ALA A 396 2.08 -10.63 -15.37
C ALA A 396 0.83 -9.77 -15.58
N LEU A 397 -0.20 -10.37 -16.18
CA LEU A 397 -1.52 -9.79 -16.37
C LEU A 397 -2.27 -9.69 -15.03
N ALA A 398 -2.21 -10.75 -14.23
CA ALA A 398 -2.88 -10.80 -12.94
C ALA A 398 -2.16 -11.74 -11.98
N HIS A 399 -2.30 -11.46 -10.68
CA HIS A 399 -2.05 -12.44 -9.62
C HIS A 399 -3.31 -13.25 -9.39
N TYR A 400 -3.18 -14.52 -9.03
CA TYR A 400 -4.34 -15.32 -8.65
C TYR A 400 -4.08 -16.22 -7.45
N HIS A 401 -5.15 -16.62 -6.78
CA HIS A 401 -5.17 -17.70 -5.79
C HIS A 401 -6.47 -18.50 -5.86
N PHE A 402 -6.53 -19.59 -5.09
CA PHE A 402 -7.67 -20.50 -5.08
C PHE A 402 -8.44 -20.46 -3.76
N HIS A 403 -9.76 -20.49 -3.86
CA HIS A 403 -10.64 -20.97 -2.80
C HIS A 403 -11.13 -22.38 -3.21
N ALA A 404 -10.30 -23.40 -2.98
CA ALA A 404 -10.54 -24.77 -3.45
C ALA A 404 -10.44 -25.85 -2.36
N GLN A 405 -10.66 -25.47 -1.10
CA GLN A 405 -10.69 -26.37 0.07
C GLN A 405 -11.64 -27.57 -0.14
N ARG A 406 -12.70 -27.37 -0.94
CA ARG A 406 -13.68 -28.40 -1.33
C ARG A 406 -14.02 -28.27 -2.81
N ALA A 407 -14.54 -29.35 -3.40
CA ALA A 407 -15.06 -29.31 -4.78
C ALA A 407 -16.25 -28.34 -4.92
N GLN A 408 -17.12 -28.30 -3.91
CA GLN A 408 -18.22 -27.34 -3.82
C GLN A 408 -17.88 -26.31 -2.74
N ASN A 409 -17.36 -25.17 -3.18
CA ASN A 409 -16.87 -24.11 -2.31
C ASN A 409 -17.56 -22.76 -2.58
N VAL A 410 -18.77 -22.81 -3.15
CA VAL A 410 -19.56 -21.66 -3.58
C VAL A 410 -19.78 -20.61 -2.48
N ASP A 411 -19.83 -21.04 -1.22
CA ASP A 411 -20.03 -20.15 -0.09
C ASP A 411 -18.89 -19.12 0.07
N TYR A 412 -17.70 -19.44 -0.46
CA TYR A 412 -16.50 -18.59 -0.48
C TYR A 412 -16.22 -17.98 -1.85
N ALA A 413 -17.22 -17.84 -2.73
CA ALA A 413 -17.04 -17.15 -4.02
C ALA A 413 -16.67 -15.67 -3.81
N GLY A 414 -15.51 -15.25 -4.30
CA GLY A 414 -15.00 -13.88 -4.16
C GLY A 414 -13.96 -13.68 -3.04
N PRO A 415 -13.23 -12.55 -3.06
CA PRO A 415 -12.09 -12.29 -2.19
C PRO A 415 -12.49 -12.08 -0.72
N GLY A 416 -11.60 -12.42 0.21
CA GLY A 416 -11.69 -12.07 1.62
C GLY A 416 -11.03 -10.71 1.96
N PRO A 417 -11.15 -10.22 3.20
CA PRO A 417 -10.55 -8.94 3.61
C PRO A 417 -9.03 -8.86 3.41
N GLY A 418 -8.31 -9.97 3.64
CA GLY A 418 -6.86 -10.05 3.43
C GLY A 418 -6.46 -9.92 1.96
N ASP A 419 -7.31 -10.39 1.04
CA ASP A 419 -7.07 -10.29 -0.41
C ASP A 419 -7.19 -8.84 -0.87
N ILE A 420 -8.20 -8.11 -0.36
CA ILE A 420 -8.37 -6.69 -0.65
C ILE A 420 -7.21 -5.86 -0.09
N GLU A 421 -6.72 -6.19 1.11
CA GLU A 421 -5.52 -5.55 1.66
C GLU A 421 -4.30 -5.81 0.78
N PHE A 422 -4.13 -7.03 0.27
CA PHE A 422 -3.06 -7.37 -0.66
C PHE A 422 -3.18 -6.60 -1.98
N ALA A 423 -4.37 -6.51 -2.59
CA ALA A 423 -4.59 -5.74 -3.81
C ALA A 423 -4.31 -4.24 -3.58
N ALA A 424 -4.74 -3.69 -2.44
CA ALA A 424 -4.50 -2.30 -2.07
C ALA A 424 -3.00 -1.98 -1.94
N ARG A 425 -2.22 -2.88 -1.33
CA ARG A 425 -0.77 -2.72 -1.16
C ARG A 425 0.04 -3.00 -2.42
N SER A 426 -0.32 -4.05 -3.16
CA SER A 426 0.44 -4.49 -4.34
C SER A 426 0.16 -3.66 -5.58
N GLY A 427 -1.02 -3.04 -5.67
CA GLY A 427 -1.48 -2.34 -6.86
C GLY A 427 -1.85 -3.26 -8.04
N ARG A 428 -1.74 -4.58 -7.86
CA ARG A 428 -1.98 -5.58 -8.91
C ARG A 428 -3.46 -5.78 -9.17
N GLY A 429 -3.78 -6.20 -10.39
CA GLY A 429 -5.03 -6.90 -10.66
C GLY A 429 -4.94 -8.30 -10.10
N CYS A 430 -5.93 -8.69 -9.30
CA CYS A 430 -5.97 -9.98 -8.63
C CYS A 430 -7.22 -10.76 -9.01
N VAL A 431 -7.12 -12.08 -9.01
CA VAL A 431 -8.19 -13.00 -9.37
C VAL A 431 -8.29 -14.09 -8.33
N VAL A 432 -9.48 -14.33 -7.81
CA VAL A 432 -9.72 -15.55 -7.02
C VAL A 432 -10.52 -16.54 -7.85
N PHE A 433 -10.03 -17.78 -7.87
CA PHE A 433 -10.71 -18.90 -8.49
C PHE A 433 -11.37 -19.76 -7.41
N THR A 434 -12.70 -19.81 -7.41
CA THR A 434 -13.44 -20.62 -6.43
C THR A 434 -13.95 -21.90 -7.08
N SER A 435 -13.68 -23.05 -6.46
CA SER A 435 -14.23 -24.33 -6.92
C SER A 435 -15.75 -24.36 -6.73
N ILE A 436 -16.51 -24.43 -7.83
CA ILE A 436 -17.97 -24.60 -7.80
C ILE A 436 -18.34 -26.08 -7.86
N ASP A 437 -17.66 -26.82 -8.72
CA ASP A 437 -17.63 -28.27 -8.78
C ASP A 437 -16.27 -28.74 -9.35
N ASP A 438 -16.12 -30.03 -9.64
CA ASP A 438 -14.86 -30.59 -10.14
C ASP A 438 -14.42 -30.06 -11.51
N ARG A 439 -15.31 -29.39 -12.26
CA ARG A 439 -15.07 -28.92 -13.62
C ARG A 439 -15.38 -27.44 -13.81
N THR A 440 -15.78 -26.75 -12.76
CA THR A 440 -16.28 -25.39 -12.85
C THR A 440 -15.60 -24.52 -11.81
N LEU A 441 -14.99 -23.42 -12.27
CA LEU A 441 -14.40 -22.40 -11.42
C LEU A 441 -15.19 -21.10 -11.56
N ASN A 442 -15.52 -20.45 -10.45
CA ASN A 442 -15.93 -19.04 -10.48
C ASN A 442 -14.68 -18.16 -10.57
N VAL A 443 -14.80 -17.03 -11.27
CA VAL A 443 -13.70 -16.10 -11.47
C VAL A 443 -14.12 -14.73 -10.93
N ASP A 444 -13.53 -14.30 -9.82
CA ASP A 444 -13.76 -12.97 -9.26
C ASP A 444 -12.50 -12.12 -9.42
N TYR A 445 -12.62 -11.02 -10.17
CA TYR A 445 -11.54 -10.06 -10.37
C TYR A 445 -11.66 -8.92 -9.36
N TYR A 446 -10.55 -8.56 -8.72
CA TYR A 446 -10.53 -7.49 -7.73
C TYR A 446 -9.25 -6.65 -7.82
N ILE A 447 -9.37 -5.38 -7.43
CA ILE A 447 -8.32 -4.36 -7.61
C ILE A 447 -8.19 -3.44 -6.40
N ARG A 448 -7.07 -2.70 -6.35
CA ARG A 448 -6.91 -1.53 -5.48
C ARG A 448 -8.11 -0.58 -5.66
N GLY A 449 -8.61 -0.05 -4.55
CA GLY A 449 -9.84 0.76 -4.52
C GLY A 449 -11.09 -0.05 -4.11
N GLY A 450 -10.95 -1.38 -4.00
CA GLY A 450 -11.98 -2.25 -3.42
C GLY A 450 -13.04 -2.73 -4.42
N ALA A 451 -12.89 -2.41 -5.71
CA ALA A 451 -13.76 -2.98 -6.73
C ALA A 451 -13.54 -4.48 -6.84
N VAL A 452 -14.66 -5.22 -6.81
CA VAL A 452 -14.72 -6.68 -6.97
C VAL A 452 -15.79 -6.99 -8.01
N ILE A 453 -15.44 -7.78 -9.02
CA ILE A 453 -16.30 -8.08 -10.16
C ILE A 453 -16.32 -9.59 -10.38
N ASP A 454 -17.51 -10.18 -10.22
CA ASP A 454 -17.75 -11.57 -10.57
C ASP A 454 -17.83 -11.72 -12.10
N LEU A 455 -16.77 -12.29 -12.68
CA LEU A 455 -16.66 -12.61 -14.11
C LEU A 455 -17.34 -13.94 -14.46
N ARG A 456 -17.95 -14.63 -13.49
CA ARG A 456 -18.73 -15.88 -13.61
C ARG A 456 -17.92 -17.14 -13.87
N ASP A 457 -18.65 -18.22 -14.13
CA ASP A 457 -18.11 -19.57 -14.27
C ASP A 457 -17.33 -19.83 -15.57
N VAL A 458 -16.24 -20.58 -15.45
CA VAL A 458 -15.45 -21.14 -16.57
C VAL A 458 -15.32 -22.65 -16.43
N ARG A 459 -15.21 -23.36 -17.57
CA ARG A 459 -15.26 -24.83 -17.66
C ARG A 459 -14.33 -25.38 -18.72
#